data_AF-A0A349DK74-F1
#
_entry.id   AF-A0A349DK74-F1
#
_cell.length_a   1.000
_cell.length_b   1.000
_cell.length_c   1.000
_cell.angle_alpha   90.00
_cell.angle_beta   90.00
_cell.angle_gamma   90.00
#
_symmetry.space_group_name_H-M   'P 1'
#
loop_
_entity.id
_entity.type
_entity.pdbx_description
1 polymer ?
#
loop_
_entity_poly.entity_id
_entity_poly.type
_entity_poly.pdbx_seq_one_letter_code
_entity_poly.pdbx_strand_id
1 'polypeptide(L)'
;MKINFSYFVLFWMLISLVGCGSKEEKVSESIQYLNQFTSQMMGKVGSKSDLIEGIKAGQAFLNSKKEVFKKKVALTKNTNRAQVSEKTMKAWQKAVVVNLKMVEDLKIKHVGQALRNPKLSQALNKLVKDYRDILQK
;
A
#
# COMPACT_ATOMS: atom_id res chain seq x y z
N MET A 1 15.22 -50.49 4.08
CA MET A 1 13.93 -49.84 4.34
C MET A 1 13.67 -48.88 3.18
N LYS A 2 12.88 -49.30 2.16
CA LYS A 2 12.59 -48.50 0.96
C LYS A 2 11.44 -47.55 1.30
N ILE A 3 11.75 -46.27 1.45
CA ILE A 3 10.74 -45.24 1.69
C ILE A 3 10.10 -44.90 0.34
N ASN A 4 8.80 -45.18 0.19
CA ASN A 4 8.04 -44.98 -1.03
C ASN A 4 7.85 -43.48 -1.31
N PHE A 5 8.55 -42.98 -2.33
CA PHE A 5 8.54 -41.59 -2.81
C PHE A 5 7.15 -41.12 -3.31
N SER A 6 6.21 -42.05 -3.54
CA SER A 6 4.87 -41.75 -4.04
C SER A 6 3.93 -41.04 -3.05
N TYR A 7 4.23 -41.00 -1.76
CA TYR A 7 3.37 -40.33 -0.77
C TYR A 7 3.66 -38.82 -0.60
N PHE A 8 4.81 -38.34 -1.09
CA PHE A 8 5.20 -36.94 -0.92
C PHE A 8 4.48 -36.00 -1.91
N VAL A 9 4.06 -36.52 -3.06
CA VAL A 9 3.40 -35.74 -4.12
C VAL A 9 1.90 -35.55 -3.85
N LEU A 10 1.27 -36.46 -3.10
CA LEU A 10 -0.18 -36.42 -2.81
C LEU A 10 -0.55 -35.47 -1.66
N PHE A 11 0.39 -35.06 -0.81
CA PHE A 11 0.14 -34.09 0.26
C PHE A 11 0.26 -32.63 -0.20
N TRP A 12 0.86 -32.37 -1.36
CA TRP A 12 1.05 -31.02 -1.89
C TRP A 12 -0.16 -30.48 -2.67
N MET A 13 -1.14 -31.34 -2.98
CA MET A 13 -2.33 -30.96 -3.75
C MET A 13 -3.51 -30.45 -2.91
N LEU A 14 -3.44 -30.54 -1.57
CA LEU A 14 -4.52 -30.15 -0.66
C LEU A 14 -4.41 -28.71 -0.12
N ILE A 15 -3.34 -27.98 -0.43
CA ILE A 15 -3.18 -26.57 0.01
C ILE A 15 -3.83 -25.58 -0.97
N SER A 16 -4.22 -26.02 -2.17
CA SER A 16 -4.92 -25.19 -3.18
C SER A 16 -6.39 -24.89 -2.86
N LEU A 17 -6.93 -25.30 -1.69
CA LEU A 17 -8.34 -25.18 -1.33
C LEU A 17 -8.71 -24.09 -0.30
N VAL A 18 -7.81 -23.14 0.01
CA VAL A 18 -8.13 -21.95 0.84
C VAL A 18 -8.11 -20.70 -0.03
N GLY A 19 -8.99 -20.66 -1.03
CA GLY A 19 -8.94 -19.70 -2.12
C GLY A 19 -10.14 -18.77 -2.24
N CYS A 20 -10.93 -18.54 -1.18
CA CYS A 20 -11.92 -17.46 -1.22
C CYS A 20 -12.29 -16.92 0.16
N GLY A 21 -11.37 -16.16 0.77
CA GLY A 21 -11.70 -15.33 1.94
C GLY A 21 -12.88 -14.41 1.65
N SER A 22 -13.67 -14.13 2.69
CA SER A 22 -14.86 -13.26 2.59
C SER A 22 -14.50 -11.87 2.07
N LYS A 23 -15.47 -11.12 1.54
CA LYS A 23 -15.23 -9.71 1.16
C LYS A 23 -14.79 -8.87 2.36
N GLU A 24 -15.32 -9.18 3.55
CA GLU A 24 -14.91 -8.58 4.83
C GLU A 24 -13.40 -8.76 5.07
N GLU A 25 -12.92 -10.00 5.00
CA GLU A 25 -11.52 -10.34 5.21
C GLU A 25 -10.62 -9.69 4.16
N LYS A 26 -11.02 -9.74 2.89
CA LYS A 26 -10.27 -9.12 1.79
C LYS A 26 -10.15 -7.60 1.94
N VAL A 27 -11.20 -6.92 2.43
CA VAL A 27 -11.13 -5.48 2.73
C VAL A 27 -10.27 -5.21 3.97
N SER A 28 -10.39 -6.03 5.01
CA SER A 28 -9.53 -5.94 6.20
C SER A 28 -8.04 -6.09 5.85
N GLU A 29 -7.68 -7.06 5.01
CA GLU A 29 -6.33 -7.20 4.46
C GLU A 29 -5.90 -5.97 3.66
N SER A 30 -6.78 -5.39 2.84
CA SER A 30 -6.48 -4.16 2.12
C SER A 30 -6.17 -3.00 3.07
N ILE A 31 -6.89 -2.89 4.19
CA ILE A 31 -6.62 -1.88 5.24
C ILE A 31 -5.21 -2.08 5.82
N GLN A 32 -4.89 -3.32 6.22
CA GLN A 32 -3.57 -3.65 6.78
C GLN A 32 -2.46 -3.38 5.78
N TYR A 33 -2.65 -3.82 4.53
CA TYR A 33 -1.71 -3.58 3.43
C TYR A 33 -1.49 -2.08 3.23
N LEU A 34 -2.54 -1.26 3.18
CA LEU A 34 -2.42 0.18 3.00
C LEU A 34 -1.57 0.83 4.10
N ASN A 35 -1.83 0.48 5.37
CA ASN A 35 -1.09 1.02 6.51
C ASN A 35 0.38 0.60 6.47
N GLN A 36 0.66 -0.69 6.20
CA GLN A 36 2.01 -1.22 6.11
C GLN A 36 2.78 -0.62 4.92
N PHE A 37 2.13 -0.56 3.76
CA PHE A 37 2.69 0.01 2.55
C PHE A 37 3.14 1.45 2.77
N THR A 38 2.28 2.29 3.35
CA THR A 38 2.57 3.69 3.60
C THR A 38 3.70 3.84 4.61
N SER A 39 3.65 3.08 5.69
CA SER A 39 4.71 3.09 6.71
C SER A 39 6.07 2.68 6.12
N GLN A 40 6.11 1.63 5.27
CA GLN A 40 7.32 1.21 4.59
C GLN A 40 7.82 2.27 3.61
N MET A 41 6.92 2.86 2.82
CA MET A 41 7.27 3.94 1.88
C MET A 41 7.87 5.13 2.62
N MET A 42 7.25 5.59 3.71
CA MET A 42 7.75 6.67 4.55
C MET A 42 9.06 6.29 5.25
N GLY A 43 9.22 5.02 5.64
CA GLY A 43 10.49 4.48 6.13
C GLY A 43 11.60 4.56 5.07
N LYS A 44 11.31 4.30 3.79
CA LYS A 44 12.26 4.50 2.69
C LYS A 44 12.63 5.97 2.53
N VAL A 45 11.66 6.88 2.66
CA VAL A 45 11.93 8.33 2.64
C VAL A 45 12.86 8.75 3.77
N GLY A 46 12.63 8.27 5.00
CA GLY A 46 13.46 8.59 6.17
C GLY A 46 14.81 7.85 6.23
N SER A 47 15.06 6.88 5.35
CA SER A 47 16.27 6.03 5.40
C SER A 47 17.54 6.68 4.82
N LYS A 48 17.41 7.88 4.24
CA LYS A 48 18.52 8.62 3.60
C LYS A 48 18.74 9.95 4.32
N SER A 49 20.00 10.33 4.48
CA SER A 49 20.37 11.63 5.06
C SER A 49 20.03 12.79 4.11
N ASP A 50 20.13 12.56 2.80
CA ASP A 50 19.64 13.51 1.80
C ASP A 50 18.14 13.29 1.54
N LEU A 51 17.37 14.37 1.67
CA LEU A 51 15.92 14.34 1.54
C LEU A 51 15.46 13.99 0.13
N ILE A 52 16.16 14.47 -0.91
CA ILE A 52 15.78 14.19 -2.30
C ILE A 52 16.02 12.72 -2.62
N GLU A 53 17.15 12.15 -2.21
CA GLU A 53 17.42 10.72 -2.33
C GLU A 53 16.45 9.86 -1.50
N GLY A 54 16.04 10.33 -0.33
CA GLY A 54 14.97 9.72 0.45
C GLY A 54 13.65 9.67 -0.33
N ILE A 55 13.19 10.81 -0.86
CA ILE A 55 11.96 10.90 -1.66
C ILE A 55 12.04 9.99 -2.90
N LYS A 56 13.19 9.95 -3.59
CA LYS A 56 13.43 9.03 -4.71
C LYS A 56 13.32 7.56 -4.29
N ALA A 57 13.86 7.19 -3.13
CA ALA A 57 13.74 5.84 -2.59
C ALA A 57 12.28 5.47 -2.28
N GLY A 58 11.52 6.40 -1.68
CA GLY A 58 10.08 6.25 -1.47
C GLY A 58 9.31 6.09 -2.79
N GLN A 59 9.63 6.90 -3.80
CA GLN A 59 9.04 6.81 -5.13
C GLN A 59 9.37 5.48 -5.83
N ALA A 60 10.61 5.00 -5.72
CA ALA A 60 11.00 3.72 -6.29
C ALA A 60 10.21 2.56 -5.64
N PHE A 61 10.06 2.60 -4.31
CA PHE A 61 9.21 1.64 -3.60
C PHE A 61 7.76 1.70 -4.09
N LEU A 62 7.16 2.89 -4.15
CA LEU A 62 5.80 3.11 -4.66
C LEU A 62 5.64 2.51 -6.06
N ASN A 63 6.57 2.79 -6.97
CA ASN A 63 6.53 2.29 -8.34
C ASN A 63 6.64 0.75 -8.40
N SER A 64 7.53 0.15 -7.60
CA SER A 64 7.75 -1.30 -7.58
C SER A 64 6.54 -2.11 -7.11
N LYS A 65 5.67 -1.51 -6.31
CA LYS A 65 4.48 -2.15 -5.72
C LYS A 65 3.16 -1.54 -6.21
N LYS A 66 3.22 -0.62 -7.18
CA LYS A 66 2.10 0.17 -7.69
C LYS A 66 0.91 -0.68 -8.13
N GLU A 67 1.17 -1.74 -8.89
CA GLU A 67 0.10 -2.58 -9.44
C GLU A 67 -0.59 -3.43 -8.36
N VAL A 68 0.15 -3.91 -7.35
CA VAL A 68 -0.45 -4.59 -6.20
C VAL A 68 -1.30 -3.61 -5.38
N PHE A 69 -0.78 -2.39 -5.16
CA PHE A 69 -1.49 -1.37 -4.42
C PHE A 69 -2.81 -0.98 -5.11
N LYS A 70 -2.78 -0.70 -6.43
CA LYS A 70 -3.99 -0.43 -7.22
C LYS A 70 -5.02 -1.56 -7.09
N LYS A 71 -4.59 -2.82 -7.19
CA LYS A 71 -5.50 -3.98 -7.06
C LYS A 71 -6.20 -4.02 -5.70
N LYS A 72 -5.46 -3.77 -4.61
CA LYS A 72 -6.03 -3.74 -3.24
C LYS A 72 -7.00 -2.56 -3.05
N VAL A 73 -6.73 -1.40 -3.64
CA VAL A 73 -7.65 -0.25 -3.62
C VAL A 73 -8.91 -0.52 -4.45
N ALA A 74 -8.74 -1.01 -5.67
CA ALA A 74 -9.84 -1.32 -6.59
C ALA A 74 -10.78 -2.38 -6.01
N LEU A 75 -10.23 -3.41 -5.33
CA LEU A 75 -11.00 -4.41 -4.62
C LEU A 75 -12.01 -3.74 -3.66
N THR A 76 -11.56 -2.79 -2.84
CA THR A 76 -12.46 -2.13 -1.88
C THR A 76 -13.43 -1.18 -2.56
N LYS A 77 -13.01 -0.43 -3.59
CA LYS A 77 -13.89 0.45 -4.38
C LYS A 77 -15.03 -0.32 -5.04
N ASN A 78 -14.75 -1.53 -5.53
CA ASN A 78 -15.72 -2.38 -6.22
C ASN A 78 -16.51 -3.29 -5.27
N THR A 79 -16.24 -3.24 -3.96
CA THR A 79 -16.98 -4.02 -2.98
C THR A 79 -18.24 -3.28 -2.59
N ASN A 80 -19.40 -3.90 -2.80
CA ASN A 80 -20.68 -3.30 -2.44
C ASN A 80 -20.78 -3.19 -0.91
N ARG A 81 -21.37 -2.11 -0.40
CA ARG A 81 -21.61 -1.90 1.05
C ARG A 81 -22.44 -3.01 1.69
N ALA A 82 -23.22 -3.78 0.93
CA ALA A 82 -23.93 -4.95 1.44
C ALA A 82 -23.02 -6.19 1.66
N GLN A 83 -21.80 -6.20 1.10
CA GLN A 83 -20.86 -7.34 1.18
C GLN A 83 -19.89 -7.25 2.36
N VAL A 84 -19.84 -6.09 3.03
CA VAL A 84 -18.85 -5.76 4.07
C VAL A 84 -19.55 -4.93 5.14
N SER A 85 -19.20 -5.14 6.40
CA SER A 85 -19.78 -4.40 7.50
C SER A 85 -19.53 -2.90 7.39
N GLU A 86 -20.47 -2.08 7.92
CA GLU A 86 -20.29 -0.63 8.00
C GLU A 86 -19.01 -0.27 8.77
N LYS A 87 -18.71 -1.03 9.83
CA LYS A 87 -17.48 -0.89 10.62
C LYS A 87 -16.23 -1.02 9.74
N THR A 88 -16.16 -2.03 8.90
CA THR A 88 -15.01 -2.27 8.03
C THR A 88 -14.91 -1.25 6.91
N MET A 89 -16.04 -0.82 6.33
CA MET A 89 -16.04 0.28 5.36
C MET A 89 -15.58 1.62 5.97
N LYS A 90 -16.01 1.95 7.20
CA LYS A 90 -15.52 3.12 7.94
C LYS A 90 -14.03 3.00 8.26
N ALA A 91 -13.57 1.82 8.65
CA ALA A 91 -12.15 1.57 8.91
C ALA A 91 -11.30 1.77 7.66
N TRP A 92 -11.77 1.32 6.49
CA TRP A 92 -11.13 1.59 5.21
C TRP A 92 -11.06 3.08 4.89
N GLN A 93 -12.17 3.81 4.98
CA GLN A 93 -12.19 5.25 4.74
C GLN A 93 -11.22 6.00 5.66
N LYS A 94 -11.22 5.64 6.95
CA LYS A 94 -10.29 6.20 7.94
C LYS A 94 -8.84 5.91 7.55
N ALA A 95 -8.54 4.68 7.14
CA ALA A 95 -7.19 4.32 6.69
C ALA A 95 -6.77 5.13 5.46
N VAL A 96 -7.64 5.31 4.47
CA VAL A 96 -7.35 6.16 3.30
C VAL A 96 -7.01 7.59 3.73
N VAL A 97 -7.83 8.19 4.59
CA VAL A 97 -7.59 9.57 5.08
C VAL A 97 -6.28 9.67 5.85
N VAL A 98 -6.03 8.77 6.81
CA VAL A 98 -4.82 8.79 7.64
C VAL A 98 -3.56 8.63 6.79
N ASN A 99 -3.55 7.69 5.84
CA ASN A 99 -2.38 7.45 5.01
C ASN A 99 -2.17 8.55 3.96
N LEU A 100 -3.23 9.11 3.37
CA LEU A 100 -3.11 10.30 2.53
C LEU A 100 -2.51 11.47 3.32
N LYS A 101 -3.02 11.71 4.53
CA LYS A 101 -2.51 12.78 5.40
C LYS A 101 -1.03 12.57 5.73
N MET A 102 -0.61 11.36 6.05
CA MET A 102 0.80 11.07 6.33
C MET A 102 1.72 11.45 5.16
N VAL A 103 1.30 11.18 3.92
CA VAL A 103 2.08 11.50 2.71
C VAL A 103 2.01 13.00 2.38
N GLU A 104 0.87 13.65 2.57
CA GLU A 104 0.73 15.11 2.39
C GLU A 104 1.50 15.90 3.47
N ASP A 105 1.52 15.41 4.71
CA ASP A 105 2.27 16.02 5.82
C ASP A 105 3.78 16.03 5.54
N LEU A 106 4.31 15.09 4.75
CA LEU A 106 5.70 15.15 4.25
C LEU A 106 5.93 16.41 3.41
N LYS A 107 5.01 16.72 2.51
CA LYS A 107 5.09 17.93 1.68
C LYS A 107 4.97 19.19 2.52
N ILE A 108 4.02 19.21 3.46
CA ILE A 108 3.82 20.36 4.38
C ILE A 108 5.08 20.60 5.21
N LYS A 109 5.66 19.56 5.80
CA LYS A 109 6.88 19.64 6.62
C LYS A 109 8.05 20.26 5.86
N HIS A 110 8.16 20.01 4.57
CA HIS A 110 9.28 20.45 3.74
C HIS A 110 8.92 21.61 2.79
N VAL A 111 7.76 22.23 2.93
CA VAL A 111 7.29 23.28 2.00
C VAL A 111 8.24 24.47 1.94
N GLY A 112 8.78 24.93 3.08
CA GLY A 112 9.72 26.04 3.12
C GLY A 112 11.04 25.77 2.37
N GLN A 113 11.53 24.52 2.42
CA GLN A 113 12.71 24.09 1.66
C GLN A 113 12.37 23.94 0.18
N ALA A 114 11.20 23.38 -0.13
CA ALA A 114 10.72 23.17 -1.49
C ALA A 114 10.52 24.49 -2.26
N LEU A 115 10.07 25.56 -1.60
CA LEU A 115 9.92 26.88 -2.22
C LEU A 115 11.24 27.43 -2.76
N ARG A 116 12.37 27.06 -2.15
CA ARG A 116 13.71 27.53 -2.54
C ARG A 116 14.49 26.50 -3.37
N ASN A 117 13.94 25.29 -3.52
CA ASN A 117 14.58 24.19 -4.23
C ASN A 117 13.57 23.53 -5.21
N PRO A 118 13.61 23.91 -6.51
CA PRO A 118 12.68 23.38 -7.51
C PRO A 118 12.74 21.84 -7.63
N LYS A 119 13.92 21.24 -7.51
CA LYS A 119 14.09 19.78 -7.59
C LYS A 119 13.39 19.07 -6.44
N LEU A 120 13.52 19.61 -5.23
CA LEU A 120 12.81 19.09 -4.05
C LEU A 120 11.28 19.23 -4.20
N SER A 121 10.82 20.40 -4.64
CA SER A 121 9.39 20.65 -4.88
C SER A 121 8.81 19.67 -5.89
N GLN A 122 9.51 19.45 -7.01
CA GLN A 122 9.09 18.50 -8.03
C GLN A 122 9.04 17.07 -7.49
N ALA A 123 10.05 16.64 -6.74
CA ALA A 123 10.11 15.31 -6.16
C ALA A 123 8.97 15.06 -5.16
N LEU A 124 8.73 15.99 -4.23
CA LEU A 124 7.62 15.92 -3.27
C LEU A 124 6.27 15.88 -3.97
N ASN A 125 6.02 16.81 -4.90
CA ASN A 125 4.76 16.89 -5.63
C ASN A 125 4.48 15.61 -6.42
N LYS A 126 5.52 15.03 -7.04
CA LYS A 126 5.38 13.76 -7.77
C LYS A 126 4.99 12.61 -6.84
N LEU A 127 5.72 12.41 -5.74
CA LEU A 127 5.45 11.32 -4.80
C LEU A 127 4.02 11.40 -4.25
N VAL A 128 3.64 12.59 -3.78
CA VAL A 128 2.31 12.86 -3.23
C VAL A 128 1.23 12.63 -4.28
N LYS A 129 1.40 13.18 -5.48
CA LYS A 129 0.42 13.03 -6.58
C LYS A 129 0.27 11.57 -6.99
N ASP A 130 1.37 10.86 -7.21
CA ASP A 130 1.31 9.46 -7.65
C ASP A 130 0.66 8.56 -6.60
N TYR A 131 0.94 8.80 -5.31
CA TYR A 131 0.31 8.09 -4.21
C TYR A 131 -1.20 8.37 -4.12
N ARG A 132 -1.56 9.66 -4.16
CA ARG A 132 -2.96 10.12 -4.13
C ARG A 132 -3.76 9.61 -5.32
N ASP A 133 -3.18 9.64 -6.51
CA ASP A 133 -3.81 9.16 -7.75
C ASP A 133 -4.21 7.69 -7.61
N ILE A 134 -3.42 6.83 -6.94
CA ILE A 134 -3.78 5.41 -6.75
C ILE A 134 -4.99 5.25 -5.80
N LEU A 135 -5.09 6.10 -4.78
CA LEU A 135 -6.17 6.00 -3.79
C LEU A 135 -7.48 6.61 -4.30
N GLN A 136 -7.39 7.70 -5.05
CA GLN A 136 -8.55 8.51 -5.43
C GLN A 136 -9.05 8.24 -6.84
N LYS A 137 -8.19 7.88 -7.80
CA LYS A 137 -8.61 7.46 -9.15
C LYS A 137 -8.89 5.98 -9.18
#